data_AF-A0AAW8KSD0-F1
#
_entry.id   AF-A0AAW8KSD0-F1
#
_cell.length_a   1.000
_cell.length_b   1.000
_cell.length_c   1.000
_cell.angle_alpha   90.00
_cell.angle_beta   90.00
_cell.angle_gamma   90.00
#
_symmetry.space_group_name_H-M   'P 1'
#
loop_
_entity.id
_entity.type
_entity.pdbx_description
1 polymer ?
#
loop_
_entity_poly.entity_id
_entity_poly.type
_entity_poly.pdbx_seq_one_letter_code
_entity_poly.pdbx_strand_id
1 'polypeptide(L)'
;IGNWFAQHGQRNKVFLASKIAGPGFGGTHIREGHTRFNSDHIAKALDGSLKRLQTDYIDLYQLHWPERHTNFFGTLAYGNQQAENDYDTIPLEETLLALQEEIN
;
A
#
# COMPACT_ATOMS: atom_id res chain seq x y z
N ILE A 1 -1.15 -11.16 -14.21
CA ILE A 1 -2.12 -11.70 -13.23
C ILE A 1 -3.55 -11.42 -13.69
N GLY A 2 -3.97 -10.16 -13.90
CA GLY A 2 -5.35 -9.89 -14.34
C GLY A 2 -5.75 -10.57 -15.66
N ASN A 3 -4.93 -10.46 -16.71
CA ASN A 3 -5.17 -11.20 -17.96
C ASN A 3 -5.32 -12.73 -17.74
N TRP A 4 -4.60 -13.29 -16.77
CA TRP A 4 -4.67 -14.72 -16.47
C TRP A 4 -6.03 -15.07 -15.83
N PHE A 5 -6.50 -14.28 -14.86
CA PHE A 5 -7.85 -14.44 -14.30
C PHE A 5 -8.93 -14.29 -15.38
N ALA A 6 -8.81 -13.30 -16.27
CA ALA A 6 -9.76 -13.06 -17.34
C ALA A 6 -9.84 -14.23 -18.33
N GLN A 7 -8.73 -14.92 -18.59
CA GLN A 7 -8.68 -16.06 -19.51
C GLN A 7 -9.11 -17.40 -18.87
N HIS A 8 -8.80 -17.62 -17.59
CA HIS A 8 -8.95 -18.94 -16.96
C HIS A 8 -10.15 -19.01 -15.99
N GLY A 9 -10.75 -17.87 -15.66
CA GLY A 9 -11.73 -17.76 -14.58
C GLY A 9 -11.10 -18.10 -13.22
N GLN A 10 -11.93 -18.57 -12.28
CA GLN A 10 -11.49 -19.07 -10.97
C GLN A 10 -10.84 -18.04 -10.04
N ARG A 11 -11.14 -16.75 -10.24
CA ARG A 11 -10.70 -15.69 -9.34
C ARG A 11 -11.02 -16.01 -7.87
N ASN A 12 -12.19 -16.61 -7.62
CA ASN A 12 -12.66 -17.06 -6.30
C ASN A 12 -11.96 -18.28 -5.71
N LYS A 13 -11.03 -18.92 -6.42
CA LYS A 13 -10.23 -20.05 -5.91
C LYS A 13 -8.81 -19.66 -5.52
N VAL A 14 -8.43 -18.40 -5.74
CA VAL A 14 -7.09 -17.89 -5.48
C VAL A 14 -7.18 -16.84 -4.40
N PHE A 15 -6.33 -16.96 -3.38
CA PHE A 15 -6.13 -15.89 -2.41
C PHE A 15 -5.15 -14.87 -3.00
N LEU A 16 -5.63 -13.69 -3.35
CA LEU A 16 -4.86 -12.64 -4.01
C LEU A 16 -4.48 -11.56 -3.01
N ALA A 17 -3.18 -11.40 -2.80
CA ALA A 17 -2.63 -10.27 -2.06
C ALA A 17 -2.12 -9.18 -3.03
N SER A 18 -2.32 -7.91 -2.66
CA SER A 18 -1.75 -6.76 -3.35
C SER A 18 -1.29 -5.71 -2.34
N LYS A 19 -0.65 -4.65 -2.81
CA LYS A 19 -0.03 -3.65 -1.94
C LYS A 19 0.11 -2.29 -2.58
N ILE A 20 -0.09 -1.25 -1.77
CA ILE A 20 0.20 0.15 -2.12
C ILE A 20 1.66 0.48 -1.78
N ALA A 21 2.38 1.08 -2.72
CA ALA A 21 3.71 1.62 -2.48
C ALA A 21 3.69 2.83 -1.53
N GLY A 22 4.51 2.81 -0.49
CA GLY A 22 4.77 3.93 0.41
C GLY A 22 5.90 4.84 -0.05
N PRO A 23 6.13 5.95 0.67
CA PRO A 23 7.18 6.92 0.36
C PRO A 23 8.58 6.28 0.35
N GLY A 24 9.46 6.83 -0.49
CA GLY A 24 10.84 6.36 -0.63
C GLY A 24 11.04 5.16 -1.56
N PHE A 25 9.97 4.45 -1.94
CA PHE A 25 10.06 3.31 -2.87
C PHE A 25 8.92 3.34 -3.91
N GLY A 26 9.20 3.95 -5.05
CA GLY A 26 8.26 3.98 -6.18
C GLY A 26 8.77 4.69 -7.43
N GLY A 27 9.92 5.36 -7.36
CA GLY A 27 10.39 6.24 -8.44
C GLY A 27 9.33 7.29 -8.81
N THR A 28 9.58 8.05 -9.87
CA THR A 28 8.61 9.04 -10.37
C THR A 28 7.46 8.42 -11.15
N HIS A 29 7.54 7.14 -11.50
CA HIS A 29 6.51 6.45 -12.28
C HIS A 29 5.28 6.03 -11.45
N ILE A 30 5.36 6.07 -10.11
CA ILE A 30 4.23 5.80 -9.22
C ILE A 30 3.80 7.11 -8.57
N ARG A 31 2.63 7.62 -8.96
CA ARG A 31 2.05 8.87 -8.44
C ARG A 31 3.06 10.02 -8.43
N GLU A 32 3.86 10.13 -9.49
CA GLU A 32 4.87 11.18 -9.67
C GLU A 32 5.93 11.25 -8.55
N GLY A 33 6.10 10.15 -7.81
CA GLY A 33 6.98 10.09 -6.63
C GLY A 33 6.33 10.57 -5.34
N HIS A 34 5.13 11.13 -5.40
CA HIS A 34 4.36 11.62 -4.26
C HIS A 34 3.52 10.50 -3.62
N THR A 35 4.15 9.40 -3.23
CA THR A 35 3.45 8.26 -2.62
C THR A 35 3.22 8.49 -1.12
N ARG A 36 1.95 8.39 -0.67
CA ARG A 36 1.51 8.59 0.72
C ARG A 36 0.39 7.59 1.06
N PHE A 37 0.10 7.41 2.34
CA PHE A 37 -1.00 6.54 2.82
C PHE A 37 -2.21 7.31 3.35
N ASN A 38 -2.63 8.36 2.62
CA ASN A 38 -3.89 9.07 2.84
C ASN A 38 -5.04 8.42 2.04
N SER A 39 -6.28 8.81 2.35
CA SER A 39 -7.49 8.26 1.70
C SER A 39 -7.44 8.35 0.16
N ASP A 40 -7.11 9.52 -0.39
CA ASP A 40 -7.04 9.72 -1.85
C ASP A 40 -6.04 8.77 -2.55
N HIS A 41 -4.85 8.58 -1.97
CA HIS A 41 -3.85 7.70 -2.58
C HIS A 41 -4.17 6.23 -2.40
N ILE A 42 -4.77 5.84 -1.26
CA ILE A 42 -5.20 4.46 -1.01
C ILE A 42 -6.27 4.06 -2.02
N ALA A 43 -7.34 4.85 -2.15
CA ALA A 43 -8.43 4.60 -3.09
C ALA A 43 -7.90 4.51 -4.54
N LYS A 44 -7.17 5.53 -5.01
CA LYS A 44 -6.60 5.54 -6.38
C LYS A 44 -5.66 4.37 -6.65
N ALA A 45 -4.86 3.97 -5.65
CA ALA A 45 -3.94 2.84 -5.80
C ALA A 45 -4.68 1.51 -5.85
N LEU A 46 -5.73 1.36 -5.04
CA LEU A 46 -6.56 0.17 -5.00
C LEU A 46 -7.33 0.03 -6.30
N ASP A 47 -8.01 1.07 -6.75
CA ASP A 47 -8.71 1.13 -8.05
C ASP A 47 -7.78 0.77 -9.22
N GLY A 48 -6.59 1.37 -9.23
CA GLY A 48 -5.58 1.05 -10.23
C GLY A 48 -5.14 -0.42 -10.17
N SER A 49 -5.05 -0.99 -8.98
CA SER A 49 -4.72 -2.40 -8.78
C SER A 49 -5.84 -3.31 -9.28
N LEU A 50 -7.09 -3.08 -8.86
CA LEU A 50 -8.27 -3.82 -9.30
C LEU A 50 -8.42 -3.78 -10.82
N LYS A 51 -8.26 -2.61 -11.44
CA LYS A 51 -8.31 -2.44 -12.90
C LYS A 51 -7.24 -3.29 -13.63
N ARG A 52 -5.99 -3.28 -13.16
CA ARG A 52 -4.90 -4.10 -13.76
C ARG A 52 -5.05 -5.58 -13.46
N LEU A 53 -5.65 -5.92 -12.32
CA LEU A 53 -5.92 -7.28 -11.89
C LEU A 53 -7.23 -7.83 -12.46
N GLN A 54 -8.04 -6.99 -13.13
CA GLN A 54 -9.32 -7.36 -13.73
C GLN A 54 -10.23 -8.14 -12.77
N THR A 55 -10.32 -7.63 -11.54
CA THR A 55 -11.13 -8.20 -10.47
C THR A 55 -11.71 -7.06 -9.65
N ASP A 56 -12.81 -7.33 -8.98
CA ASP A 56 -13.56 -6.44 -8.10
C ASP A 56 -13.14 -6.50 -6.62
N TYR A 57 -12.31 -7.48 -6.22
CA TYR A 57 -11.79 -7.58 -4.85
C TYR A 57 -10.35 -8.10 -4.79
N ILE A 58 -9.70 -7.80 -3.67
CA ILE A 58 -8.40 -8.31 -3.25
C ILE A 58 -8.60 -8.93 -1.86
N ASP A 59 -8.02 -10.11 -1.62
CA ASP A 59 -8.22 -10.84 -0.37
C ASP A 59 -7.36 -10.27 0.78
N LEU A 60 -6.21 -9.70 0.45
CA LEU A 60 -5.31 -9.02 1.39
C LEU A 60 -4.66 -7.80 0.74
N TYR A 61 -4.84 -6.61 1.32
CA TYR A 61 -4.18 -5.39 0.88
C TYR A 61 -3.20 -4.89 1.94
N GLN A 62 -1.96 -4.58 1.52
CA GLN A 62 -0.88 -4.22 2.44
C GLN A 62 -0.26 -2.87 2.11
N LEU A 63 0.24 -2.19 3.14
CA LEU A 63 1.14 -1.06 3.01
C LEU A 63 2.55 -1.58 2.71
N HIS A 64 3.10 -1.26 1.55
CA HIS A 64 4.43 -1.68 1.14
C HIS A 64 5.38 -0.51 1.33
N TRP A 65 6.18 -0.63 2.39
CA TRP A 65 7.10 0.35 2.95
C TRP A 65 6.54 1.21 4.06
N PRO A 66 7.35 1.49 5.09
CA PRO A 66 6.94 2.30 6.20
C PRO A 66 7.04 3.77 5.78
N GLU A 67 5.99 4.53 6.07
CA GLU A 67 6.04 6.00 5.99
C GLU A 67 6.79 6.61 7.19
N ARG A 68 6.99 5.80 8.24
CA ARG A 68 7.70 6.16 9.47
C ARG A 68 9.09 5.55 9.48
N HIS A 69 10.01 6.20 10.19
CA HIS A 69 11.28 5.57 10.48
C HIS A 69 11.07 4.25 11.21
N THR A 70 11.72 3.23 10.70
CA THR A 70 11.79 1.91 11.31
C THR A 70 13.07 1.26 10.83
N ASN A 71 13.48 0.23 11.56
CA ASN A 71 14.61 -0.56 11.15
C ASN A 71 14.19 -1.51 10.02
N PHE A 72 14.94 -1.47 8.93
CA PHE A 72 14.83 -2.43 7.84
C PHE A 72 16.23 -2.91 7.43
N PHE A 73 16.29 -4.01 6.68
CA PHE A 73 17.53 -4.61 6.15
C PHE A 73 18.63 -4.93 7.18
N GLY A 74 18.25 -5.51 8.32
CA GLY A 74 19.22 -6.02 9.31
C GLY A 74 19.78 -4.96 10.26
N THR A 75 19.23 -3.74 10.24
CA THR A 75 19.59 -2.70 11.22
C THR A 75 19.05 -3.08 12.60
N LEU A 76 19.94 -3.25 13.58
CA LEU A 76 19.58 -3.56 14.96
C LEU A 76 19.35 -2.27 15.77
N ALA A 77 18.42 -2.32 16.72
CA ALA A 77 18.01 -1.22 17.62
C ALA A 77 17.43 0.04 16.95
N TYR A 78 16.31 0.54 17.46
CA TYR A 78 15.74 1.82 17.03
C TYR A 78 16.33 2.93 17.89
N GLY A 79 17.04 3.89 17.30
CA GLY A 79 17.73 4.94 18.06
C GLY A 79 16.78 6.05 18.52
N ASN A 80 16.95 6.54 19.74
CA ASN A 80 16.15 7.65 20.28
C ASN A 80 16.21 8.91 19.41
N GLN A 81 17.35 9.20 18.78
CA GLN A 81 17.50 10.34 17.87
C GLN A 81 16.62 10.22 16.61
N GLN A 82 16.25 9.01 16.19
CA GLN A 82 15.30 8.78 15.09
C GLN A 82 13.85 8.81 15.59
N ALA A 83 13.61 8.61 16.88
CA ALA A 83 12.30 8.79 17.50
C ALA A 83 11.95 10.27 17.73
N GLU A 84 12.95 11.11 17.93
CA GLU A 84 12.80 12.53 18.32
C GLU A 84 12.62 13.50 17.14
N ASN A 85 12.81 13.05 15.90
CA ASN A 85 12.57 13.88 14.73
C ASN A 85 11.08 13.90 14.38
N ASP A 86 10.53 15.11 14.18
CA ASP A 86 9.20 15.28 13.60
C ASP A 86 9.24 14.93 12.11
N TYR A 87 8.45 13.93 11.70
CA TYR A 87 8.36 13.49 10.32
C TYR A 87 7.02 13.91 9.72
N ASP A 88 7.04 14.45 8.50
CA ASP A 88 5.84 14.59 7.68
C ASP A 88 5.33 13.20 7.30
N THR A 89 4.42 12.68 8.13
CA THR A 89 3.78 11.38 7.94
C THR A 89 2.27 11.54 8.04
N ILE A 90 1.54 10.73 7.29
CA ILE A 90 0.09 10.61 7.50
C ILE A 90 -0.16 9.96 8.87
N PRO A 91 -0.98 10.55 9.76
CA PRO A 91 -1.35 9.93 11.03
C PRO A 91 -1.84 8.50 10.85
N LEU A 92 -1.43 7.58 11.72
CA LEU A 92 -1.76 6.17 11.58
C LEU A 92 -3.29 5.95 11.58
N GLU A 93 -4.01 6.74 12.38
CA GLU A 93 -5.47 6.76 12.41
C GLU A 93 -6.07 7.11 11.04
N GLU A 94 -5.56 8.13 10.35
CA GLU A 94 -6.02 8.50 9.00
C GLU A 94 -5.80 7.35 8.01
N THR A 95 -4.63 6.72 8.05
CA THR A 95 -4.36 5.54 7.21
C THR A 95 -5.30 4.37 7.53
N LEU A 96 -5.59 4.12 8.80
CA LEU A 96 -6.49 3.03 9.21
C LEU A 96 -7.93 3.30 8.80
N LEU A 97 -8.41 4.54 8.95
CA LEU A 97 -9.74 4.96 8.50
C LEU A 97 -9.86 4.84 6.98
N ALA A 98 -8.86 5.31 6.23
CA ALA A 98 -8.80 5.15 4.78
C ALA A 98 -8.84 3.68 4.34
N LEU A 99 -8.12 2.78 5.03
CA LEU A 99 -8.17 1.34 4.73
C LEU A 99 -9.53 0.73 5.09
N GLN A 100 -10.15 1.19 6.19
CA GLN A 100 -11.46 0.72 6.63
C GLN A 100 -12.58 1.10 5.65
N GLU A 101 -12.48 2.26 4.99
CA GLU A 101 -13.41 2.70 3.93
C GLU A 101 -13.42 1.75 2.72
N GLU A 102 -12.34 1.00 2.49
CA GLU A 102 -12.21 0.08 1.36
C GLU A 102 -12.68 -1.36 1.66
N ILE A 103 -13.14 -1.62 2.89
CA ILE A 103 -13.66 -2.93 3.31
C ILE A 103 -15.19 -2.89 3.22
N ASN A 104 -15.75 -3.67 2.29
CA ASN A 104 -17.19 -3.84 2.08
C ASN A 104 -17.69 -5.18 2.64
#